data_AF-A0A0S8KSW2-F1
#
_entry.id   AF-A0A0S8KSW2-F1
#
_cell.length_a   1.000
_cell.length_b   1.000
_cell.length_c   1.000
_cell.angle_alpha   90.00
_cell.angle_beta   90.00
_cell.angle_gamma   90.00
#
_symmetry.space_group_name_H-M   'P 1'
#
loop_
_entity.id
_entity.type
_entity.pdbx_description
1 polymer ?
#
loop_
_entity_poly.entity_id
_entity_poly.type
_entity_poly.pdbx_seq_one_letter_code
_entity_poly.pdbx_strand_id
1 'polypeptide(L)' 'MVTNRNIGQEFSAILKDYQVVSLIGPRQAGKTFFIKTFCEKIKSQSLYLDLELPNDLAKLSDPQFFLTNIQKSNNH' A
#
# COMPACT_ATOMS: atom_id res chain seq x y z
N MET A 1 29.29 -11.98 -5.98
CA MET A 1 28.00 -12.50 -6.47
C MET A 1 26.90 -11.57 -5.96
N VAL A 2 26.52 -10.56 -6.75
CA VAL A 2 25.48 -9.61 -6.35
C VAL A 2 24.14 -10.25 -6.70
N THR A 3 23.38 -10.67 -5.69
CA THR A 3 22.06 -11.27 -5.88
C THR A 3 21.17 -10.24 -6.55
N ASN A 4 20.74 -10.51 -7.79
CA ASN A 4 19.83 -9.65 -8.54
C ASN A 4 18.43 -9.77 -7.91
N ARG A 5 18.21 -9.07 -6.79
CA ARG A 5 16.96 -9.12 -6.03
C ARG A 5 15.89 -8.30 -6.75
N ASN A 6 14.94 -8.99 -7.39
CA ASN A 6 13.73 -8.35 -7.89
C ASN A 6 12.68 -8.27 -6.77
N ILE A 7 12.79 -7.24 -5.93
CA ILE A 7 11.89 -6.99 -4.79
C ILE A 7 10.42 -6.94 -5.23
N GLY A 8 10.12 -6.54 -6.47
CA GLY A 8 8.76 -6.52 -7.00
C GLY A 8 8.13 -7.91 -7.13
N GLN A 9 8.89 -8.91 -7.56
CA GLN A 9 8.40 -10.29 -7.69
C GLN A 9 8.17 -10.93 -6.32
N GLU A 10 9.10 -10.74 -5.40
CA GLU A 10 8.99 -11.23 -4.02
C GLU A 10 7.79 -10.59 -3.30
N PHE A 11 7.66 -9.27 -3.40
CA PHE A 11 6.54 -8.54 -2.80
C PHE A 11 5.19 -8.99 -3.39
N SER A 12 5.13 -9.26 -4.69
CA SER A 12 3.91 -9.80 -5.32
C SER A 12 3.56 -11.21 -4.87
N ALA A 13 4.55 -12.07 -4.62
CA ALA A 13 4.32 -13.41 -4.08
C ALA A 13 3.79 -13.33 -2.64
N ILE A 14 4.44 -12.53 -1.79
CA ILE A 14 4.01 -12.34 -0.40
C ILE A 14 2.60 -11.74 -0.32
N LEU A 15 2.27 -10.76 -1.17
CA LEU A 15 0.91 -10.20 -1.21
C LEU A 15 -0.17 -11.20 -1.65
N LYS A 16 0.18 -12.24 -2.40
CA LYS A 16 -0.77 -13.31 -2.76
C LYS A 16 -1.01 -14.26 -1.58
N ASP A 17 0.02 -14.50 -0.79
CA ASP A 17 -0.02 -15.46 0.32
C ASP A 17 -0.54 -14.84 1.62
N TYR A 18 -0.40 -13.52 1.78
CA TYR A 18 -0.76 -12.79 3.01
C TYR A 18 -1.70 -11.62 2.73
N GLN A 19 -2.76 -11.51 3.53
CA GLN A 19 -3.74 -10.43 3.44
C GLN A 19 -3.15 -9.05 3.82
N VAL A 20 -2.10 -9.04 4.63
CA VAL A 20 -1.45 -7.82 5.14
C VAL A 20 0.06 -7.98 5.07
N VAL A 21 0.74 -7.00 4.48
CA VAL A 21 2.19 -6.96 4.33
C VAL A 21 2.72 -5.62 4.80
N SER A 22 3.74 -5.63 5.65
CA SER A 22 4.44 -4.42 6.11
C SER A 22 5.79 -4.29 5.43
N LEU A 23 6.11 -3.09 4.91
CA LEU A 23 7.40 -2.79 4.30
C LEU A 23 8.22 -1.89 5.24
N ILE A 24 9.25 -2.46 5.84
CA ILE A 24 10.12 -1.78 6.80
C ILE A 24 11.50 -1.45 6.20
N GLY A 25 12.16 -0.41 6.71
CA GLY A 25 13.53 -0.05 6.32
C GLY A 25 13.89 1.42 6.55
N PRO A 26 15.13 1.86 6.21
CA PRO A 26 15.60 3.22 6.40
C PRO A 26 14.72 4.28 5.73
N ARG A 27 14.59 5.49 6.32
CA ARG A 27 13.72 6.58 5.80
C ARG A 27 13.94 6.89 4.32
N GLN A 28 15.14 6.72 3.81
CA GLN A 28 15.54 7.04 2.43
C GLN A 28 15.66 5.82 1.49
N ALA A 29 15.19 4.64 1.90
CA ALA A 29 15.25 3.42 1.09
C ALA A 29 14.25 3.38 -0.10
N GLY A 30 13.50 4.47 -0.35
CA GLY A 30 12.57 4.55 -1.49
C GLY A 30 11.29 3.74 -1.35
N LYS A 31 10.89 3.34 -0.13
CA LYS A 31 9.70 2.48 0.13
C LYS A 31 8.41 3.03 -0.47
N THR A 32 8.10 4.31 -0.24
CA THR A 32 6.89 4.95 -0.76
C THR A 32 6.89 4.98 -2.29
N PHE A 33 8.03 5.24 -2.90
CA PHE A 33 8.18 5.23 -4.36
C PHE A 33 7.94 3.82 -4.92
N PHE A 34 8.57 2.81 -4.31
CA PHE A 34 8.38 1.41 -4.70
C PHE A 34 6.91 1.00 -4.66
N ILE A 35 6.18 1.30 -3.56
CA ILE A 35 4.76 0.96 -3.44
C ILE A 35 3.91 1.68 -4.48
N LYS A 36 4.12 2.99 -4.69
CA LYS A 36 3.38 3.76 -5.71
C LYS A 36 3.57 3.16 -7.11
N THR A 37 4.80 2.95 -7.53
CA THR A 37 5.11 2.34 -8.83
C THR A 37 4.62 0.89 -8.94
N PHE A 38 4.64 0.13 -7.85
CA PHE A 38 4.11 -1.23 -7.83
C PHE A 38 2.60 -1.24 -8.03
N CYS A 39 1.84 -0.42 -7.29
CA CYS A 39 0.39 -0.29 -7.43
C CYS A 39 -0.03 0.12 -8.85
N GLU A 40 0.68 1.10 -9.44
CA GLU A 40 0.49 1.52 -10.84
C GLU A 40 0.69 0.34 -11.82
N LYS A 41 1.75 -0.45 -11.63
CA LYS A 41 2.07 -1.61 -12.50
C LYS A 41 1.00 -2.70 -12.45
N ILE A 42 0.47 -3.00 -11.26
CA ILE A 42 -0.54 -4.05 -11.10
C ILE A 42 -1.97 -3.55 -11.40
N LYS A 43 -2.14 -2.26 -11.75
CA LYS A 43 -3.43 -1.62 -12.02
C LYS A 43 -4.47 -1.90 -10.94
N SER A 44 -4.01 -2.01 -9.70
CA SER A 44 -4.89 -2.31 -8.56
C SER A 44 -5.50 -1.01 -8.05
N GLN A 45 -6.77 -1.08 -7.65
CA GLN A 45 -7.40 -0.01 -6.89
C GLN A 45 -6.74 0.06 -5.51
N SER A 46 -5.78 0.95 -5.35
CA SER A 46 -5.07 1.16 -4.08
C SER A 46 -5.59 2.39 -3.35
N LEU A 47 -5.90 2.23 -2.07
CA LEU A 47 -6.12 3.33 -1.15
C LEU A 47 -4.79 3.71 -0.49
N TYR A 48 -4.36 4.96 -0.66
CA TYR A 48 -3.19 5.49 0.04
C TYR A 48 -3.64 6.33 1.23
N LEU A 49 -3.02 6.09 2.39
CA LEU A 49 -3.26 6.84 3.61
C LEU A 49 -1.92 7.29 4.19
N ASP A 50 -1.72 8.60 4.32
CA ASP A 50 -0.51 9.17 4.90
C ASP A 50 -0.68 9.41 6.41
N LEU A 51 0.02 8.64 7.23
CA LEU A 51 -0.10 8.74 8.69
C LEU A 51 0.57 10.01 9.26
N GLU A 52 1.35 10.75 8.47
CA GLU A 52 1.90 12.05 8.89
C GLU A 52 0.89 13.19 8.70
N LEU A 53 -0.17 12.98 7.90
CA LEU A 53 -1.20 13.98 7.65
C LEU A 53 -2.36 13.83 8.67
N PRO A 54 -2.69 14.87 9.45
CA PRO A 54 -3.74 14.79 10.48
C PRO A 54 -5.11 14.35 9.94
N ASN A 55 -5.49 14.83 8.75
CA ASN A 55 -6.75 14.48 8.11
C ASN A 55 -6.80 13.00 7.68
N ASP A 56 -5.68 12.42 7.29
CA ASP A 56 -5.61 11.01 6.92
C ASP A 56 -5.62 10.13 8.15
N LEU A 57 -4.85 10.50 9.17
CA LEU A 57 -4.87 9.82 10.47
C LEU A 57 -6.28 9.84 11.09
N ALA A 58 -7.01 10.96 10.99
CA ALA A 58 -8.38 11.07 11.49
C ALA A 58 -9.35 10.06 10.85
N LYS A 59 -9.11 9.62 9.59
CA LYS A 59 -9.94 8.58 8.94
C LYS A 59 -9.83 7.22 9.62
N LEU A 60 -8.76 6.97 10.37
CA LEU A 60 -8.56 5.75 11.15
C LEU A 60 -9.29 5.75 12.50
N SER A 61 -9.92 6.86 12.88
CA SER A 61 -10.77 6.90 14.10
C SER A 61 -12.03 6.04 13.95
N ASP A 62 -12.57 5.93 12.74
CA ASP A 62 -13.61 4.99 12.35
C ASP A 62 -13.27 4.34 10.99
N PRO A 63 -12.44 3.28 10.99
CA PRO A 63 -12.01 2.62 9.77
C PRO A 63 -13.17 1.96 9.00
N GLN A 64 -14.21 1.48 9.71
CA GLN A 64 -15.32 0.76 9.08
C GLN A 64 -16.17 1.72 8.24
N PHE A 65 -16.50 2.89 8.79
CA PHE A 65 -17.23 3.93 8.07
C PHE A 65 -16.42 4.43 6.87
N PHE A 66 -15.13 4.71 7.07
CA PHE A 66 -14.24 5.19 6.02
C PHE A 66 -14.13 4.21 4.84
N LEU A 67 -13.87 2.92 5.11
CA LEU A 67 -13.74 1.89 4.07
C LEU A 67 -15.07 1.66 3.34
N THR A 68 -16.20 1.66 4.05
CA THR A 68 -17.53 1.50 3.45
C THR A 68 -17.86 2.62 2.45
N ASN A 69 -17.49 3.86 2.76
CA ASN A 69 -17.73 5.00 1.87
C ASN A 69 -16.90 4.92 0.59
N ILE A 70 -15.66 4.43 0.67
CA ILE A 70 -14.81 4.23 -0.51
C ILE A 70 -15.39 3.13 -1.41
N GLN A 71 -15.84 2.02 -0.83
CA GLN A 71 -16.44 0.92 -1.59
C GLN A 71 -17.72 1.36 -2.33
N LYS A 72 -18.56 2.19 -1.71
CA LYS A 72 -19.78 2.72 -2.34
C LYS A 72 -19.48 3.61 -3.54
N SER A 73 -18.44 4.44 -3.47
CA SER A 73 -18.04 5.34 -4.56
C SER A 73 -17.53 4.59 -5.80
N ASN A 74 -17.07 3.34 -5.66
CA ASN A 74 -16.54 2.54 -6.77
C ASN A 74 -17.59 1.65 -7.45
N ASN A 75 -18.83 1.64 -6.95
CA ASN A 75 -19.95 0.83 -7.45
C ASN A 75 -21.01 1.67 -8.20
N HIS A 76 -20.65 2.86 -8.68
CA HIS A 76 -21.47 3.71 -9.55
C HIS A 76 -20.71 4.03 -10.83
#